data_AF-A0A5C8M540-F1
#
_entry.id   AF-A0A5C8M540-F1
#
_cell.length_a   1.000
_cell.length_b   1.000
_cell.length_c   1.000
_cell.angle_alpha   90.00
_cell.angle_beta   90.00
_cell.angle_gamma   90.00
#
_symmetry.space_group_name_H-M   'P 1'
#
loop_
_entity.id
_entity.type
_entity.pdbx_description
1 polymer ?
#
loop_
_entity_poly.entity_id
_entity_poly.type
_entity_poly.pdbx_seq_one_letter_code
_entity_poly.pdbx_strand_id
1 'polypeptide(L)'
;MLRYLPVPSDPPLIQFDSIHVTAISDASGIFIGTNTQIYWSTSGKQNSGLGSVSGANNYVLNNINTVYDNDIIDAPYTKGDLIIGRV
;
A
#
# COMPACT_ATOMS: atom_id res chain seq x y z
N MET A 1 33.79 -1.17 38.14
CA MET A 1 33.56 -2.32 37.24
C MET A 1 32.13 -2.24 36.75
N LEU A 2 31.90 -1.82 35.49
CA LEU A 2 30.56 -1.74 34.91
C LEU A 2 30.22 -3.12 34.32
N ARG A 3 29.17 -3.77 34.85
CA ARG A 3 28.66 -5.03 34.28
C ARG A 3 28.01 -4.72 32.94
N TYR A 4 28.55 -5.28 31.87
CA TYR A 4 27.90 -5.33 30.57
C TYR A 4 26.72 -6.30 30.70
N LEU A 5 25.49 -5.78 30.70
CA LEU A 5 24.31 -6.63 30.58
C LEU A 5 24.24 -7.11 29.12
N PRO A 6 24.14 -8.42 28.86
CA PRO A 6 24.03 -8.92 27.50
C PRO A 6 22.76 -8.33 26.87
N VAL A 7 22.94 -7.60 25.77
CA VAL A 7 21.84 -7.26 24.87
C VAL A 7 21.25 -8.60 24.41
N PRO A 8 19.92 -8.80 24.48
CA PRO A 8 19.31 -10.03 23.96
C PRO A 8 19.80 -10.24 22.52
N SER A 9 20.46 -11.39 22.29
CA SER A 9 21.10 -11.72 21.01
C SER A 9 20.12 -11.91 19.87
N ASP A 10 18.87 -12.19 20.21
CA ASP A 10 17.87 -12.61 19.27
C ASP A 10 16.63 -11.71 19.40
N PRO A 11 16.16 -11.13 18.28
CA PRO A 11 14.87 -10.43 18.29
C PRO A 11 13.78 -11.39 18.78
N PRO A 12 12.72 -10.91 19.46
CA PRO A 12 11.66 -11.78 19.93
C PRO A 12 11.11 -12.58 18.75
N LEU A 13 11.09 -13.90 18.93
CA LEU A 13 10.60 -14.86 17.95
C LEU A 13 9.08 -14.64 17.83
N ILE A 14 8.65 -13.88 16.82
CA ILE A 14 7.22 -13.67 16.54
C ILE A 14 6.70 -14.92 15.83
N GLN A 15 6.16 -15.85 16.61
CA GLN A 15 5.64 -17.12 16.11
C GLN A 15 4.12 -17.05 16.05
N PHE A 16 3.58 -16.94 14.84
CA PHE A 16 2.14 -17.08 14.59
C PHE A 16 1.85 -18.53 14.23
N ASP A 17 0.71 -19.05 14.67
CA ASP A 17 0.16 -20.32 14.14
C ASP A 17 -0.21 -20.16 12.66
N SER A 18 -0.91 -19.06 12.32
CA SER A 18 -1.10 -18.62 10.92
C SER A 18 -1.42 -17.13 10.82
N ILE A 19 -1.14 -16.55 9.65
CA ILE A 19 -1.63 -15.22 9.26
C ILE A 19 -2.65 -15.44 8.15
N HIS A 20 -3.91 -15.16 8.44
CA HIS A 20 -4.98 -15.27 7.46
C HIS A 20 -5.35 -13.88 6.95
N VAL A 21 -5.02 -13.58 5.70
CA VAL A 21 -5.36 -12.31 5.04
C VAL A 21 -6.41 -12.57 3.98
N THR A 22 -7.61 -12.04 4.21
CA THR A 22 -8.75 -12.20 3.30
C THR A 22 -8.78 -11.14 2.20
N ALA A 23 -8.21 -9.97 2.45
CA ALA A 23 -8.04 -8.91 1.47
C ALA A 23 -6.87 -7.99 1.85
N ILE A 24 -6.17 -7.51 0.83
CA ILE A 24 -5.18 -6.46 0.90
C ILE A 24 -5.33 -5.63 -0.37
N SER A 25 -5.20 -4.31 -0.29
CA SER A 25 -5.39 -3.40 -1.43
C SER A 25 -4.14 -2.59 -1.69
N ASP A 26 -4.25 -1.60 -2.59
CA ASP A 26 -3.12 -0.79 -3.05
C ASP A 26 -2.25 -0.25 -1.91
N ALA A 27 -0.95 -0.15 -2.19
CA ALA A 27 0.06 0.39 -1.27
C ALA A 27 0.14 -0.31 0.11
N SER A 28 -0.15 -1.60 0.17
CA SER A 28 -0.16 -2.35 1.43
C SER A 28 0.92 -3.43 1.49
N GLY A 29 1.29 -3.86 2.70
CA GLY A 29 2.22 -4.96 2.93
C GLY A 29 2.05 -5.55 4.33
N ILE A 30 2.50 -6.79 4.51
CA ILE A 30 2.48 -7.51 5.79
C ILE A 30 3.92 -7.72 6.20
N PHE A 31 4.33 -7.19 7.36
CA PHE A 31 5.70 -7.23 7.82
C PHE A 31 5.78 -7.88 9.21
N ILE A 32 6.71 -8.82 9.37
CA ILE A 32 6.90 -9.63 10.58
C ILE A 32 8.37 -9.57 10.98
N GLY A 33 8.63 -9.59 12.28
CA GLY A 33 9.99 -9.51 12.83
C GLY A 33 10.57 -8.10 12.72
N THR A 34 11.88 -7.98 12.89
CA THR A 34 12.60 -6.70 12.74
C THR A 34 12.60 -6.26 11.28
N ASN A 35 11.98 -5.13 11.00
CA ASN A 35 11.84 -4.61 9.64
C ASN A 35 11.96 -3.08 9.62
N THR A 36 12.41 -2.56 8.49
CA THR A 36 12.63 -1.13 8.26
C THR A 36 12.19 -0.82 6.82
N GLN A 37 11.05 -0.15 6.63
CA GLN A 37 10.60 0.30 5.31
C GLN A 37 10.95 1.78 5.12
N ILE A 38 12.09 2.04 4.48
CA ILE A 38 12.51 3.40 4.13
C ILE A 38 12.19 3.65 2.67
N TYR A 39 11.81 4.89 2.34
CA TYR A 39 11.48 5.35 0.99
C TYR A 39 10.24 4.68 0.37
N TRP A 40 9.28 4.26 1.18
CA TRP A 40 7.98 3.83 0.66
C TRP A 40 7.28 5.02 -0.01
N SER A 41 7.00 4.88 -1.31
CA SER A 41 6.16 5.82 -2.06
C SER A 41 5.26 5.06 -3.00
N THR A 42 4.02 5.49 -3.10
CA THR A 42 3.03 4.93 -4.03
C THR A 42 2.20 6.07 -4.60
N SER A 43 1.97 6.04 -5.90
CA SER A 43 0.99 6.88 -6.57
C SER A 43 -0.05 5.97 -7.22
N GLY A 44 -1.31 6.40 -7.19
CA GLY A 44 -2.40 5.65 -7.77
C GLY A 44 -3.45 6.61 -8.31
N LYS A 45 -3.98 6.28 -9.48
CA LYS A 45 -5.19 6.87 -10.00
C LYS A 45 -6.17 5.73 -10.28
N GLN A 46 -7.42 5.92 -9.89
CA GLN A 46 -8.46 4.93 -10.05
C GLN A 46 -9.70 5.62 -10.57
N ASN A 47 -10.13 5.22 -11.76
CA ASN A 47 -11.41 5.60 -12.32
C ASN A 47 -12.24 4.32 -12.47
N SER A 48 -13.50 4.33 -12.05
CA SER A 48 -14.39 3.21 -12.30
C SER A 48 -15.78 3.72 -12.61
N GLY A 49 -16.36 3.19 -13.69
CA GLY A 49 -17.71 3.56 -14.11
C GLY A 49 -18.74 2.94 -13.19
N LEU A 50 -18.71 1.62 -13.05
CA LEU A 50 -19.65 0.86 -12.22
C LEU A 50 -19.09 0.49 -10.84
N GLY A 51 -17.77 0.40 -10.69
CA GLY A 51 -17.16 -0.11 -9.46
C GLY A 51 -17.26 -1.64 -9.37
N SER A 52 -17.46 -2.14 -8.15
CA SER A 52 -17.53 -3.58 -7.86
C SER A 52 -18.93 -3.99 -7.43
N VAL A 53 -19.30 -5.22 -7.80
CA VAL A 53 -20.56 -5.87 -7.40
C VAL A 53 -20.18 -7.22 -6.82
N SER A 54 -20.50 -7.47 -5.56
CA SER A 54 -20.05 -8.67 -4.84
C SER A 54 -21.15 -9.21 -3.92
N GLY A 55 -21.12 -10.52 -3.63
CA GLY A 55 -22.19 -11.24 -2.93
C GLY A 55 -23.13 -12.01 -3.86
N ALA A 56 -24.18 -12.60 -3.30
CA ALA A 56 -25.15 -13.41 -4.03
C ALA A 56 -26.41 -12.61 -4.38
N ASN A 57 -27.09 -13.00 -5.46
CA ASN A 57 -28.35 -12.39 -5.92
C ASN A 57 -28.25 -10.91 -6.32
N ASN A 58 -27.11 -10.51 -6.88
CA ASN A 58 -26.93 -9.15 -7.39
C ASN A 58 -27.49 -9.01 -8.81
N TYR A 59 -28.27 -7.96 -9.04
CA TYR A 59 -28.80 -7.61 -10.35
C TYR A 59 -28.39 -6.18 -10.68
N VAL A 60 -27.67 -6.00 -11.79
CA VAL A 60 -27.36 -4.70 -12.36
C VAL A 60 -27.97 -4.64 -13.75
N LEU A 61 -29.04 -3.87 -13.90
CA LEU A 61 -29.82 -3.81 -15.13
C LEU A 61 -29.91 -2.36 -15.64
N ASN A 62 -29.91 -2.20 -16.96
CA ASN A 62 -30.07 -0.92 -17.66
C ASN A 62 -29.05 0.16 -17.31
N ASN A 63 -27.83 -0.22 -16.92
CA ASN A 63 -26.83 0.74 -16.50
C ASN A 63 -25.93 1.18 -17.67
N ILE A 64 -25.72 2.49 -17.81
CA ILE A 64 -24.77 3.11 -18.74
C ILE A 64 -23.75 3.85 -17.88
N ASN A 65 -22.48 3.45 -17.95
CA ASN A 65 -21.40 4.12 -17.22
C ASN A 65 -20.44 4.76 -18.22
N THR A 66 -20.19 6.04 -18.06
CA THR A 66 -19.17 6.75 -18.82
C THR A 66 -18.16 7.30 -17.84
N VAL A 67 -16.92 6.84 -17.96
CA VAL A 67 -15.78 7.47 -17.31
C VAL A 67 -15.18 8.43 -18.32
N TYR A 68 -15.34 9.72 -18.09
CA TYR A 68 -14.75 10.76 -18.92
C TYR A 68 -13.70 11.50 -18.11
N ASP A 69 -12.46 11.33 -18.52
CA ASP A 69 -11.29 11.92 -17.88
C ASP A 69 -10.44 12.52 -19.00
N ASN A 70 -10.58 13.83 -19.17
CA ASN A 70 -10.04 14.56 -20.32
C ASN A 70 -9.02 15.60 -19.86
N ASP A 71 -8.11 15.13 -19.00
CA ASP A 71 -6.98 15.91 -18.55
C ASP A 71 -5.79 15.69 -19.51
N ILE A 72 -5.12 16.76 -19.95
CA ILE A 72 -3.94 16.68 -20.85
C ILE A 72 -2.74 16.03 -20.15
N ILE A 73 -2.67 16.14 -18.82
CA ILE A 73 -1.66 15.51 -17.97
C ILE A 73 -2.39 14.75 -16.88
N ASP A 74 -2.27 13.44 -16.94
CA ASP A 74 -2.90 12.52 -16.00
C ASP A 74 -2.14 12.52 -14.66
N ALA A 75 -2.62 13.33 -13.71
CA ALA A 75 -1.99 13.68 -12.43
C ALA A 75 -0.63 14.40 -12.59
N PRO A 76 -0.39 15.55 -11.93
CA PRO A 76 0.96 16.09 -11.85
C PRO A 76 1.83 15.14 -11.03
N TYR A 77 2.47 14.17 -11.67
CA TYR A 77 3.53 13.39 -11.06
C TYR A 77 4.81 14.24 -11.03
N THR A 78 4.87 15.14 -10.07
CA THR A 78 6.17 15.56 -9.55
C THR A 78 6.49 14.60 -8.41
N LYS A 79 7.17 13.48 -8.70
CA LYS A 79 8.04 12.92 -7.66
C LYS A 79 8.89 14.10 -7.21
N GLY A 80 8.84 14.45 -5.94
CA GLY A 80 9.60 15.57 -5.37
C GLY A 80 11.11 15.34 -5.39
N ASP A 81 11.68 14.99 -6.55
CA ASP A 81 13.10 14.94 -6.85
C ASP A 81 13.39 15.90 -8.01
N LEU A 82 12.89 17.15 -7.95
CA LEU A 82 13.70 18.25 -8.45
C LEU A 82 14.82 18.44 -7.43
N ILE A 83 15.90 17.68 -7.55
CA ILE A 83 17.18 18.04 -6.91
C ILE A 83 17.75 19.19 -7.74
N ILE A 84 17.14 20.37 -7.63
CA ILE A 84 17.79 21.62 -7.97
C ILE A 84 18.61 21.99 -6.72
N GLY A 85 19.90 21.66 -6.73
CA GLY A 85 20.85 22.17 -5.75
C GLY A 85 21.29 21.22 -4.64
N ARG A 86 21.84 20.06 -4.99
CA ARG A 86 22.92 19.51 -4.16
C ARG A 86 24.20 20.25 -4.54
N VAL A 87 24.58 21.22 -3.72
CA VAL A 87 25.96 21.71 -3.59
C VAL A 87 26.79 20.64 -2.90
#